data_AF-A0A0G1LGX4-F1
#
_entry.id   AF-A0A0G1LGX4-F1
#
_cell.length_a   1.000
_cell.length_b   1.000
_cell.length_c   1.000
_cell.angle_alpha   90.00
_cell.angle_beta   90.00
_cell.angle_gamma   90.00
#
_symmetry.space_group_name_H-M   'P 1'
#
loop_
_entity.id
_entity.type
_entity.pdbx_description
1 polymer ?
#
loop_
_entity_poly.entity_id
_entity_poly.type
_entity_poly.pdbx_seq_one_letter_code
_entity_poly.pdbx_strand_id
1 'polypeptide(L)'
;MRGAIYATIAVVLFSFLNVALEQKLMKYNAAALMVCFYAVMVPLAFTRVGFVRITEGSVAFPTGTLLIIAFVFGVVYFFADFSYISAFTAAGASVMTVTTILMMTPVFSSLVKYFYTGGGLPNSYQIAGYILAVVAILLVSKGGG
;
A
#
# COMPACT_ATOMS: atom_id res chain seq x y z
N MET A 1 8.74 15.59 9.85
CA MET A 1 7.41 16.22 9.67
C MET A 1 6.85 16.04 8.26
N ARG A 2 7.54 16.44 7.17
CA ARG A 2 7.03 16.27 5.79
C ARG A 2 6.61 14.83 5.45
N GLY A 3 7.40 13.83 5.85
CA GLY A 3 7.05 12.41 5.62
C GLY A 3 5.74 11.98 6.29
N ALA A 4 5.45 12.47 7.50
CA ALA A 4 4.19 12.17 8.18
C ALA A 4 2.99 12.79 7.44
N ILE A 5 3.15 14.00 6.90
CA ILE A 5 2.09 14.66 6.10
C ILE A 5 1.76 13.84 4.85
N TYR A 6 2.76 13.42 4.09
CA TYR A 6 2.53 12.58 2.90
C TYR A 6 1.89 11.24 3.26
N ALA A 7 2.31 10.61 4.36
CA ALA A 7 1.70 9.38 4.85
C ALA A 7 0.23 9.58 5.24
N THR A 8 -0.11 10.69 5.93
CA THR A 8 -1.50 11.01 6.28
C THR A 8 -2.36 11.23 5.04
N ILE A 9 -1.86 12.00 4.06
CA ILE A 9 -2.57 12.20 2.78
C ILE A 9 -2.82 10.86 2.09
N ALA A 10 -1.81 9.98 2.07
CA ALA A 10 -1.96 8.64 1.50
C ALA A 10 -3.06 7.85 2.22
N VAL A 11 -3.09 7.82 3.55
CA VAL A 11 -4.12 7.13 4.33
C VAL A 11 -5.53 7.65 3.99
N VAL A 12 -5.70 8.96 3.84
CA VAL A 12 -6.99 9.55 3.44
C VAL A 12 -7.40 9.08 2.04
N LEU A 13 -6.50 9.17 1.06
CA LEU A 13 -6.78 8.75 -0.32
C LEU A 13 -7.07 7.25 -0.42
N PHE A 14 -6.33 6.41 0.32
CA PHE A 14 -6.60 4.98 0.41
C PHE A 14 -7.96 4.71 1.05
N SER A 15 -8.38 5.49 2.04
CA SER A 15 -9.71 5.33 2.65
C SER A 15 -10.83 5.55 1.64
N PHE A 16 -10.71 6.59 0.79
CA PHE A 16 -11.65 6.80 -0.32
C PHE A 16 -11.62 5.66 -1.34
N LEU A 17 -10.43 5.18 -1.70
CA LEU A 17 -10.26 4.06 -2.62
C LEU A 17 -10.95 2.80 -2.09
N ASN A 18 -10.83 2.50 -0.81
CA ASN A 18 -11.39 1.30 -0.20
C ASN A 18 -12.92 1.33 -0.25
N VAL A 19 -13.52 2.46 0.12
CA VAL A 19 -14.97 2.65 0.03
C VAL A 19 -15.44 2.58 -1.42
N ALA A 20 -14.71 3.17 -2.36
CA ALA A 20 -15.04 3.08 -3.79
C ALA A 20 -14.93 1.64 -4.32
N LEU A 21 -13.91 0.89 -3.89
CA LEU A 21 -13.72 -0.51 -4.23
C LEU A 21 -14.89 -1.35 -3.75
N GLU A 22 -15.29 -1.23 -2.48
CA GLU A 22 -16.42 -1.98 -1.93
C GLU A 22 -17.75 -1.57 -2.58
N GLN A 23 -18.05 -0.28 -2.63
CA GLN A 23 -19.40 0.21 -2.95
C GLN A 23 -19.68 0.28 -4.46
N LYS A 24 -18.65 0.49 -5.29
CA LYS A 24 -18.83 0.74 -6.73
C LYS A 24 -18.13 -0.26 -7.62
N LEU A 25 -16.98 -0.78 -7.20
CA LEU A 25 -16.10 -1.54 -8.08
C LEU A 25 -16.05 -3.04 -7.78
N MET A 26 -16.62 -3.49 -6.65
CA MET A 26 -16.60 -4.88 -6.19
C MET A 26 -17.08 -5.88 -7.25
N LYS A 27 -18.05 -5.48 -8.07
CA LYS A 27 -18.63 -6.30 -9.15
C LYS A 27 -17.70 -6.57 -10.34
N TYR A 28 -16.58 -5.86 -10.44
CA TYR A 28 -15.64 -5.99 -11.57
C TYR A 28 -14.49 -6.91 -11.22
N ASN A 29 -13.85 -7.48 -12.24
CA ASN A 29 -12.68 -8.33 -12.06
C ASN A 29 -11.44 -7.50 -11.65
N ALA A 30 -10.66 -8.01 -10.69
CA ALA A 30 -9.45 -7.35 -10.21
C ALA A 30 -8.43 -7.04 -11.31
N ALA A 31 -8.18 -7.98 -12.24
CA ALA A 31 -7.24 -7.75 -13.34
C ALA A 31 -7.72 -6.65 -14.27
N ALA A 32 -9.03 -6.57 -14.55
CA ALA A 32 -9.60 -5.50 -15.37
C ALA A 32 -9.46 -4.12 -14.69
N LEU A 33 -9.74 -4.04 -13.39
CA LEU A 33 -9.56 -2.82 -12.61
C LEU A 33 -8.09 -2.36 -12.58
N MET A 34 -7.15 -3.31 -12.42
CA MET A 34 -5.71 -2.99 -12.47
C MET A 34 -5.29 -2.39 -13.80
N VAL A 35 -5.78 -2.91 -14.93
CA VAL A 35 -5.51 -2.32 -16.25
C VAL A 35 -6.00 -0.88 -16.29
N CYS A 36 -7.22 -0.61 -15.81
CA CYS A 36 -7.76 0.76 -15.76
C CYS A 36 -6.93 1.68 -14.85
N PHE A 37 -6.53 1.21 -13.66
CA PHE A 37 -5.75 2.00 -12.73
C PHE A 37 -4.36 2.31 -13.26
N TYR A 38 -3.66 1.31 -13.81
CA TYR A 38 -2.33 1.49 -14.37
C TYR A 38 -2.34 2.32 -15.65
N ALA A 39 -3.38 2.22 -16.48
CA ALA A 39 -3.54 3.07 -17.66
C ALA A 39 -3.56 4.57 -17.28
N VAL A 40 -4.04 4.92 -16.09
CA VAL A 40 -4.04 6.31 -15.59
C VAL A 40 -2.77 6.62 -14.78
N MET A 41 -2.27 5.69 -13.98
CA MET A 41 -1.06 5.91 -13.16
C MET A 41 0.20 6.14 -14.00
N VAL A 42 0.39 5.37 -15.07
CA VAL A 42 1.57 5.47 -15.94
C VAL A 42 1.74 6.87 -16.52
N PRO A 43 0.74 7.47 -17.21
CA PRO A 43 0.90 8.82 -17.74
C PRO A 43 1.09 9.87 -16.62
N LEU A 44 0.41 9.74 -15.48
CA LEU A 44 0.61 10.64 -14.34
C LEU A 44 2.06 10.59 -13.80
N ALA A 45 2.66 9.41 -13.75
CA ALA A 45 4.06 9.25 -13.36
C ALA A 45 5.00 9.96 -14.35
N PHE A 46 4.77 9.80 -15.66
CA PHE A 46 5.53 10.52 -16.70
C PHE A 46 5.34 12.04 -16.60
N THR A 47 4.11 12.52 -16.36
CA THR A 47 3.83 13.95 -16.17
C THR A 47 4.58 14.50 -14.96
N ARG A 48 4.61 13.77 -13.84
CA ARG A 48 5.36 14.21 -12.65
C ARG A 48 6.85 14.26 -12.92
N VAL A 49 7.41 13.25 -13.59
CA VAL A 49 8.83 13.25 -14.01
C VAL A 49 9.14 14.47 -14.89
N GLY A 50 8.31 14.74 -15.90
CA GLY A 50 8.47 15.89 -16.79
C GLY A 50 8.42 17.21 -16.04
N PHE A 51 7.47 17.36 -15.12
CA PHE A 51 7.35 18.57 -14.29
C PHE A 51 8.59 18.79 -13.41
N VAL A 52 9.10 17.73 -12.76
CA VAL A 52 10.34 17.80 -11.95
C VAL A 52 11.53 18.19 -12.81
N ARG A 53 11.67 17.61 -14.01
CA ARG A 53 12.75 17.98 -14.93
C ARG A 53 12.72 19.46 -15.30
N ILE A 54 11.53 20.04 -15.47
CA ILE A 54 11.37 21.47 -15.82
C ILE A 54 11.62 22.37 -14.61
N THR A 55 11.16 22.00 -13.42
CA THR A 55 11.17 22.87 -12.23
C THR A 55 12.40 22.71 -11.33
N GLU A 56 12.89 21.49 -11.17
CA GLU A 56 13.98 21.12 -10.27
C GLU A 56 15.26 20.76 -11.04
N GLY A 57 15.20 20.78 -12.37
CA GLY A 57 16.37 20.73 -13.26
C GLY A 57 16.96 19.35 -13.48
N SER A 58 16.88 18.39 -12.55
CA SER A 58 17.39 17.02 -12.80
C SER A 58 16.50 15.94 -12.20
N VAL A 59 16.35 14.84 -12.93
CA VAL A 59 15.67 13.62 -12.47
C VAL A 59 16.70 12.50 -12.45
N ALA A 60 17.00 11.97 -11.27
CA ALA A 60 17.89 10.83 -11.13
C ALA A 60 17.08 9.55 -11.39
N PHE A 61 17.39 8.88 -12.50
CA PHE A 61 16.84 7.56 -12.78
C PHE A 61 17.77 6.47 -12.23
N PRO A 62 17.23 5.38 -11.64
CA PRO A 62 18.03 4.24 -11.24
C PRO A 62 18.68 3.60 -12.47
N THR A 63 19.95 3.20 -12.35
CA THR A 63 20.72 2.53 -13.41
C THR A 63 21.37 1.25 -12.89
N GLY A 64 21.82 0.40 -13.81
CA GLY A 64 22.52 -0.85 -13.48
C GLY A 64 21.70 -1.77 -12.56
N THR A 65 22.32 -2.26 -11.49
CA THR A 65 21.69 -3.17 -10.53
C THR A 65 20.48 -2.56 -9.82
N LEU A 66 20.48 -1.25 -9.55
CA LEU A 66 19.36 -0.57 -8.90
C LEU A 66 18.11 -0.52 -9.77
N LEU A 67 18.29 -0.46 -11.10
CA LEU A 67 17.18 -0.54 -12.05
C LEU A 67 16.53 -1.93 -12.03
N ILE A 68 17.36 -2.97 -11.97
CA ILE A 68 16.87 -4.36 -11.88
C ILE A 68 16.09 -4.55 -10.57
N ILE A 69 16.61 -4.07 -9.45
CA ILE A 69 15.91 -4.11 -8.16
C ILE A 69 14.58 -3.36 -8.24
N ALA A 70 14.54 -2.18 -8.88
CA ALA A 70 13.31 -1.43 -9.07
C ALA A 70 12.27 -2.22 -9.88
N PHE A 71 12.67 -2.94 -10.93
CA PHE A 71 11.77 -3.81 -11.68
C PHE A 71 11.26 -4.99 -10.85
N VAL A 72 12.10 -5.61 -10.04
CA VAL A 72 11.67 -6.68 -9.12
C VAL A 72 10.63 -6.15 -8.13
N PHE A 73 10.82 -4.96 -7.56
CA PHE A 73 9.80 -4.33 -6.72
C PHE A 73 8.53 -3.98 -7.48
N GLY A 74 8.61 -3.61 -8.76
CA GLY A 74 7.44 -3.44 -9.61
C GLY A 74 6.58 -4.71 -9.71
N VAL A 75 7.21 -5.89 -9.79
CA VAL A 75 6.50 -7.18 -9.75
C VAL A 75 5.84 -7.41 -8.38
N VAL A 76 6.52 -7.07 -7.29
CA VAL A 76 5.95 -7.15 -5.93
C VAL A 76 4.72 -6.25 -5.80
N TYR A 77 4.78 -5.00 -6.30
CA TYR A 77 3.63 -4.09 -6.35
C TYR A 77 2.47 -4.67 -7.14
N PHE A 78 2.74 -5.28 -8.29
CA PHE A 78 1.70 -5.91 -9.09
C PHE A 78 0.94 -6.98 -8.30
N PHE A 79 1.63 -7.91 -7.64
CA PHE A 79 0.98 -8.96 -6.86
C PHE A 79 0.29 -8.42 -5.61
N ALA A 80 0.85 -7.40 -4.96
CA ALA A 80 0.23 -6.73 -3.83
C ALA A 80 -1.10 -6.07 -4.24
N ASP A 81 -1.10 -5.27 -5.31
CA ASP A 81 -2.28 -4.58 -5.83
C ASP A 81 -3.34 -5.58 -6.31
N PHE A 82 -2.94 -6.65 -7.02
CA PHE A 82 -3.85 -7.70 -7.45
C PHE A 82 -4.53 -8.38 -6.26
N SER A 83 -3.75 -8.78 -5.25
CA SER A 83 -4.28 -9.43 -4.04
C SER A 83 -5.19 -8.49 -3.26
N TYR A 84 -4.81 -7.22 -3.17
CA TYR A 84 -5.56 -6.19 -2.47
C TYR A 84 -6.93 -5.95 -3.11
N ILE A 85 -6.97 -5.71 -4.41
CA ILE A 85 -8.21 -5.49 -5.16
C ILE A 85 -9.06 -6.76 -5.19
N SER A 86 -8.43 -7.94 -5.24
CA SER A 86 -9.13 -9.23 -5.18
C SER A 86 -9.80 -9.48 -3.83
N ALA A 87 -9.26 -8.95 -2.73
CA ALA A 87 -9.91 -9.03 -1.42
C ALA A 87 -11.30 -8.37 -1.44
N PHE A 88 -11.45 -7.26 -2.16
CA PHE A 88 -12.76 -6.63 -2.36
C PHE A 88 -13.58 -7.38 -3.42
N THR A 89 -13.02 -7.61 -4.60
CA THR A 89 -13.79 -8.05 -5.77
C THR A 89 -14.10 -9.54 -5.78
N ALA A 90 -13.09 -10.40 -5.60
CA ALA A 90 -13.26 -11.85 -5.67
C ALA A 90 -13.73 -12.44 -4.33
N ALA A 91 -13.25 -11.90 -3.21
CA ALA A 91 -13.61 -12.37 -1.87
C ALA A 91 -14.78 -11.60 -1.25
N GLY A 92 -15.20 -10.47 -1.82
CA GLY A 92 -16.35 -9.69 -1.31
C GLY A 92 -16.13 -9.10 0.08
N ALA A 93 -14.88 -8.94 0.53
CA ALA A 93 -14.60 -8.49 1.88
C ALA A 93 -14.97 -7.02 2.09
N SER A 94 -15.49 -6.69 3.27
CA SER A 94 -15.81 -5.31 3.65
C SER A 94 -14.54 -4.48 3.88
N VAL A 95 -14.65 -3.17 3.68
CA VAL A 95 -13.64 -2.13 3.98
C VAL A 95 -13.16 -2.28 5.40
N MET A 96 -14.06 -2.51 6.36
CA MET A 96 -13.67 -2.70 7.75
C MET A 96 -12.77 -3.91 7.89
N THR A 97 -13.10 -5.05 7.28
CA THR A 97 -12.26 -6.25 7.31
C THR A 97 -10.88 -6.02 6.70
N VAL A 98 -10.84 -5.48 5.48
CA VAL A 98 -9.58 -5.30 4.73
C VAL A 98 -8.67 -4.26 5.41
N THR A 99 -9.21 -3.09 5.77
CA THR A 99 -8.44 -2.02 6.42
C THR A 99 -7.92 -2.44 7.78
N THR A 100 -8.70 -3.26 8.49
CA THR A 100 -8.32 -3.82 9.77
C THR A 100 -7.10 -4.72 9.65
N ILE A 101 -7.11 -5.67 8.71
CA ILE A 101 -5.94 -6.51 8.45
C ILE A 101 -4.72 -5.66 8.02
N LEU A 102 -4.93 -4.63 7.20
CA LEU A 102 -3.87 -3.71 6.80
C LEU A 102 -3.23 -2.95 7.97
N MET A 103 -3.90 -2.77 9.11
CA MET A 103 -3.29 -2.19 10.31
C MET A 103 -2.11 -3.03 10.85
N MET A 104 -1.95 -4.28 10.41
CA MET A 104 -0.80 -5.12 10.72
C MET A 104 0.44 -4.84 9.86
N THR A 105 0.32 -4.03 8.79
CA THR A 105 1.45 -3.67 7.91
C THR A 105 2.72 -3.24 8.66
N PRO A 106 2.69 -2.37 9.69
CA PRO A 106 3.90 -2.03 10.45
C PRO A 106 4.53 -3.23 11.18
N VAL A 107 3.73 -4.21 11.63
CA VAL A 107 4.22 -5.45 12.24
C VAL A 107 5.02 -6.24 11.22
N PHE A 108 4.40 -6.56 10.07
CA PHE A 108 5.05 -7.31 9.00
C PHE A 108 6.27 -6.55 8.42
N SER A 109 6.19 -5.23 8.32
CA SER A 109 7.30 -4.40 7.85
C SER A 109 8.51 -4.48 8.78
N SER A 110 8.28 -4.52 10.09
CA SER A 110 9.36 -4.69 11.08
C SER A 110 10.02 -6.07 10.98
N LEU A 111 9.23 -7.13 10.78
CA LEU A 111 9.72 -8.49 10.58
C LEU A 111 10.53 -8.60 9.28
N VAL A 112 9.99 -8.11 8.17
CA VAL A 112 10.69 -8.09 6.88
C VAL A 112 12.00 -7.31 6.99
N LYS A 113 11.99 -6.13 7.65
CA LYS A 113 13.22 -5.35 7.89
C LYS A 113 14.23 -6.13 8.72
N TYR A 114 13.81 -6.81 9.78
CA TYR A 114 14.68 -7.64 10.61
C TYR A 114 15.38 -8.73 9.78
N PHE A 115 14.64 -9.48 8.97
CA PHE A 115 15.22 -10.53 8.11
C PHE A 115 16.06 -9.96 6.95
N TYR A 116 15.68 -8.81 6.39
CA TYR A 116 16.36 -8.23 5.24
C TYR A 116 17.65 -7.48 5.61
N THR A 117 17.69 -6.82 6.78
CA THR A 117 18.84 -6.00 7.21
C THR A 117 19.70 -6.67 8.28
N GLY A 118 19.31 -7.85 8.77
CA GLY A 118 20.08 -8.63 9.75
C GLY A 118 20.12 -8.03 11.17
N GLY A 119 19.38 -6.96 11.45
CA GLY A 119 19.36 -6.30 12.74
C GLY A 119 18.24 -5.28 12.90
N GLY A 120 17.73 -5.15 14.12
CA GLY A 120 16.67 -4.21 14.50
C GLY A 120 15.41 -4.92 14.99
N LEU A 121 15.47 -5.53 16.18
CA LEU A 121 14.28 -6.02 16.87
C LEU A 121 13.39 -4.82 17.23
N PRO A 122 12.05 -4.95 17.12
CA PRO A 122 11.15 -3.90 17.52
C PRO A 122 11.35 -3.59 19.01
N ASN A 123 11.42 -2.30 19.36
CA ASN A 123 11.55 -1.91 20.76
C ASN A 123 10.27 -2.22 21.54
N SER A 124 10.33 -2.17 22.87
CA SER A 124 9.18 -2.49 23.74
C SER A 124 7.93 -1.66 23.42
N TYR A 125 8.09 -0.39 23.01
CA TYR A 125 6.98 0.47 22.59
C TYR A 125 6.33 0.01 21.27
N GLN A 126 7.13 -0.46 20.30
CA GLN A 126 6.64 -1.00 19.04
C GLN A 126 5.88 -2.31 19.28
N ILE A 127 6.41 -3.19 20.15
CA ILE A 127 5.73 -4.43 20.53
C ILE A 127 4.38 -4.13 21.21
N ALA A 128 4.36 -3.19 22.16
CA ALA A 128 3.11 -2.76 22.80
C ALA A 128 2.11 -2.19 21.78
N GLY A 129 2.59 -1.37 20.84
CA GLY A 129 1.77 -0.85 19.74
C GLY A 129 1.20 -1.95 18.84
N TYR A 130 1.96 -3.01 18.56
CA TYR A 130 1.50 -4.15 17.78
C TYR A 130 0.41 -4.94 18.50
N ILE A 131 0.56 -5.16 19.82
CA ILE A 131 -0.48 -5.82 20.63
C ILE A 131 -1.78 -5.00 20.60
N LEU A 132 -1.69 -3.68 20.79
CA LEU A 132 -2.86 -2.80 20.72
C LEU A 132 -3.50 -2.81 19.33
N ALA A 133 -2.72 -2.86 18.26
CA ALA A 133 -3.24 -2.98 16.89
C ALA A 133 -4.02 -4.30 16.71
N VAL A 134 -3.49 -5.43 17.17
CA VAL A 134 -4.19 -6.74 17.11
C VAL A 134 -5.50 -6.71 17.91
N VAL A 135 -5.50 -6.10 19.10
CA VAL A 135 -6.73 -5.96 19.91
C VAL A 135 -7.76 -5.08 19.19
N ALA A 136 -7.34 -3.94 18.64
CA ALA A 136 -8.21 -3.08 17.85
C ALA A 136 -8.81 -3.83 16.65
N ILE A 137 -8.01 -4.68 16.00
CA ILE A 137 -8.45 -5.51 14.89
C ILE A 137 -9.57 -6.46 15.31
N LEU A 138 -9.38 -7.19 16.40
CA LEU A 138 -10.36 -8.15 16.91
C LEU A 138 -11.68 -7.49 17.31
N LEU A 139 -11.61 -6.27 17.88
CA LEU A 139 -12.79 -5.50 18.27
C LEU A 139 -13.56 -5.00 17.04
N VAL A 140 -12.86 -4.43 16.06
CA VAL A 140 -13.47 -3.94 14.81
C VAL A 140 -14.10 -5.09 14.03
N SER A 141 -13.42 -6.24 13.92
CA SER A 141 -13.96 -7.41 13.23
C SER A 141 -15.22 -7.97 13.90
N LYS A 142 -15.36 -7.82 15.23
CA LYS A 142 -16.58 -8.22 15.96
C LYS A 142 -17.74 -7.24 15.79
N GLY A 143 -17.45 -5.96 15.57
CA GLY A 143 -18.47 -4.92 15.39
C GLY A 143 -18.94 -4.73 13.93
N GLY A 144 -18.23 -5.31 12.96
CA GLY A 144 -18.57 -5.26 11.54
C GLY A 144 -19.40 -6.44 11.03
N GLY A 145 -19.96 -7.25 11.93
CA GLY A 145 -20.91 -8.32 11.63
C GLY A 145 -22.35 -7.84 11.71
#